data_AF-A0A2M7F319-F1
#
_entry.id   AF-A0A2M7F319-F1
#
_cell.length_a   1.000
_cell.length_b   1.000
_cell.length_c   1.000
_cell.angle_alpha   90.00
_cell.angle_beta   90.00
_cell.angle_gamma   90.00
#
_symmetry.space_group_name_H-M   'P 1'
#
loop_
_entity.id
_entity.type
_entity.pdbx_description
1 polymer ?
#
loop_
_entity_poly.entity_id
_entity_poly.type
_entity_poly.pdbx_seq_one_letter_code
_entity_poly.pdbx_strand_id
1 'polypeptide(L)' 'MGGGGLVLMLVFAALIVIPFWRLLPRFGIPNWVSLVAIIPLGALILLWVMAFRDKLDGGRG' A
#
# COMPACT_ATOMS: atom_id res chain seq x y z
N MET A 1 -14.73 16.83 -24.21
CA MET A 1 -14.30 15.43 -24.01
C MET A 1 -13.09 15.47 -23.09
N GLY A 2 -13.17 14.94 -21.86
CA GLY A 2 -12.06 15.06 -20.89
C GLY A 2 -12.29 14.42 -19.51
N GLY A 3 -13.54 14.13 -19.12
CA GLY A 3 -13.84 13.52 -17.82
C GLY A 3 -13.43 12.04 -17.68
N GLY A 4 -13.45 11.27 -18.78
CA GLY A 4 -13.17 9.83 -18.74
C GLY A 4 -11.75 9.49 -18.28
N GLY A 5 -10.75 10.29 -18.66
CA GLY A 5 -9.36 10.08 -18.24
C GLY A 5 -9.15 10.30 -16.74
N LEU A 6 -9.77 11.33 -16.17
CA LEU A 6 -9.66 11.63 -14.74
C LEU A 6 -10.36 10.56 -13.88
N VAL A 7 -11.52 10.08 -14.31
CA VAL A 7 -12.23 8.99 -13.62
C VAL A 7 -11.40 7.71 -13.64
N LEU A 8 -10.84 7.33 -14.80
CA LEU A 8 -9.97 6.16 -14.90
C LEU A 8 -8.70 6.29 -14.03
N MET A 9 -8.10 7.48 -13.96
CA MET A 9 -6.93 7.73 -13.11
C MET A 9 -7.25 7.53 -11.62
N LEU A 10 -8.40 8.04 -11.16
CA LEU A 10 -8.84 7.86 -9.78
C LEU A 10 -9.16 6.40 -9.46
N VAL A 11 -9.79 5.68 -10.40
CA VAL A 11 -10.05 4.25 -10.25
C VAL A 11 -8.72 3.48 -10.14
N PHE A 12 -7.74 3.77 -11.00
CA PHE A 12 -6.42 3.15 -10.93
C PHE A 12 -5.70 3.44 -9.61
N ALA A 13 -5.72 4.70 -9.16
CA ALA A 13 -5.14 5.08 -7.88
C ALA A 13 -5.82 4.34 -6.72
N ALA A 14 -7.14 4.20 -6.75
CA ALA A 14 -7.89 3.45 -5.75
C ALA A 14 -7.52 1.96 -5.76
N LEU A 15 -7.41 1.33 -6.94
CA LEU A 15 -6.98 -0.06 -7.08
C LEU A 15 -5.59 -0.33 -6.49
N ILE A 16 -4.70 0.66 -6.51
CA ILE A 16 -3.37 0.57 -5.90
C ILE A 16 -3.43 0.85 -4.39
N VAL A 17 -4.09 1.91 -3.95
CA VAL A 17 -4.05 2.35 -2.54
C VAL A 17 -4.90 1.46 -1.63
N ILE A 18 -6.09 1.05 -2.07
CA ILE A 18 -7.03 0.24 -1.27
C ILE A 18 -6.42 -1.07 -0.73
N PRO A 19 -5.72 -1.90 -1.54
CA PRO A 19 -5.13 -3.12 -1.02
C PRO A 19 -4.09 -2.83 0.08
N PHE A 20 -3.23 -1.83 -0.11
CA PHE A 20 -2.27 -1.41 0.93
C PHE A 20 -3.00 -0.89 2.17
N TRP A 21 -4.08 -0.13 2.00
CA TRP A 21 -4.89 0.36 3.12
C TRP A 21 -5.50 -0.77 3.95
N ARG A 22 -5.83 -1.92 3.33
CA ARG A 22 -6.31 -3.11 4.05
C ARG A 22 -5.19 -3.98 4.62
N LEU A 23 -4.01 -3.98 3.99
CA LEU A 23 -2.86 -4.77 4.42
C LEU A 23 -2.13 -4.13 5.61
N LEU A 24 -1.81 -2.84 5.53
CA LEU A 24 -0.96 -2.13 6.50
C LEU A 24 -1.41 -2.29 7.97
N PRO A 25 -2.72 -2.21 8.33
CA PRO A 25 -3.17 -2.42 9.71
C PRO A 25 -2.93 -3.82 10.25
N ARG A 26 -2.92 -4.85 9.39
CA ARG A 26 -2.62 -6.23 9.80
C ARG A 26 -1.18 -6.37 10.28
N PHE A 27 -0.32 -5.52 9.73
CA PHE A 27 1.04 -5.33 10.14
C PHE A 27 1.14 -4.16 11.13
N GLY A 28 0.11 -3.67 11.82
CA GLY A 28 0.26 -2.56 12.78
C GLY A 28 0.86 -1.25 12.20
N ILE A 29 0.84 -1.06 10.88
CA ILE A 29 1.28 0.17 10.21
C ILE A 29 0.04 1.07 10.02
N PRO A 30 0.15 2.38 10.29
CA PRO A 30 -1.00 3.27 10.18
C PRO A 30 -1.49 3.40 8.75
N ASN A 31 -2.81 3.49 8.63
CA ASN A 31 -3.56 3.44 7.39
C ASN A 31 -3.19 4.50 6.33
N TRP A 32 -2.85 5.71 6.77
CA TRP A 32 -2.51 6.83 5.87
C TRP A 32 -1.20 6.58 5.09
N VAL A 33 -0.35 5.66 5.55
CA VAL A 33 0.90 5.29 4.89
C VAL A 33 0.64 4.58 3.55
N SER A 34 -0.57 4.06 3.31
CA SER A 34 -0.94 3.46 2.01
C SER A 34 -0.82 4.43 0.84
N LEU A 35 -0.88 5.75 1.09
CA LEU A 35 -0.68 6.77 0.06
C LEU A 35 0.73 6.73 -0.54
N VAL A 36 1.73 6.27 0.22
CA VAL A 36 3.11 6.12 -0.28
C VAL A 36 3.18 5.06 -1.39
N ALA A 37 2.23 4.12 -1.42
CA ALA A 37 2.14 3.10 -2.47
C ALA A 37 1.74 3.65 -3.85
N ILE A 38 1.29 4.91 -3.94
CA ILE A 38 1.06 5.59 -5.23
C ILE A 38 2.38 5.70 -6.02
N ILE A 39 3.51 5.83 -5.31
CA ILE A 39 4.83 5.84 -5.92
C ILE A 39 5.31 4.38 -6.01
N PRO A 40 5.73 3.89 -7.19
CA PRO A 40 6.15 2.49 -7.35
C PRO A 40 7.24 2.04 -6.36
N LEU A 41 8.22 2.92 -6.09
CA LEU A 41 9.26 2.65 -5.09
C LEU A 41 8.70 2.62 -3.66
N GLY A 42 7.74 3.48 -3.34
CA GLY A 42 7.06 3.48 -2.05
C GLY A 42 6.28 2.18 -1.83
N ALA A 43 5.56 1.70 -2.84
CA ALA A 43 4.90 0.40 -2.81
C ALA A 43 5.90 -0.73 -2.57
N LEU A 44 7.04 -0.73 -3.27
CA LEU A 44 8.10 -1.73 -3.10
C LEU A 44 8.66 -1.73 -1.66
N ILE A 45 8.94 -0.56 -1.10
CA ILE A 45 9.41 -0.43 0.29
C ILE A 45 8.37 -0.95 1.27
N LEU A 46 7.09 -0.59 1.09
CA LEU A 46 6.02 -1.08 1.97
C LEU A 46 5.87 -2.59 1.91
N LEU A 47 5.94 -3.16 0.71
CA LEU A 47 5.95 -4.62 0.53
C LEU A 47 7.16 -5.26 1.20
N TRP A 48 8.35 -4.67 1.08
CA TRP A 48 9.55 -5.16 1.75
C TRP A 48 9.38 -5.16 3.26
N VAL A 49 8.95 -4.03 3.85
CA VAL A 49 8.71 -3.92 5.29
C VAL A 49 7.70 -4.96 5.76
N MET A 50 6.58 -5.14 5.04
CA MET A 50 5.56 -6.14 5.39
C MET A 50 6.08 -7.58 5.25
N ALA A 51 6.82 -7.89 4.18
CA ALA A 51 7.35 -9.24 3.92
C ALA A 51 8.41 -9.67 4.93
N PHE A 52 9.21 -8.74 5.44
CA PHE A 52 10.26 -9.01 6.41
C PHE A 52 9.84 -8.75 7.86
N ARG A 53 8.59 -8.30 8.09
CA ARG A 53 8.12 -7.97 9.43
C ARG A 53 8.17 -9.13 10.42
N ASP A 54 7.77 -10.33 10.01
CA ASP A 54 7.80 -11.52 10.86
C ASP A 54 9.23 -11.89 11.31
N LYS A 55 10.25 -11.50 10.53
CA LYS A 55 11.66 -11.68 10.88
C LYS A 55 12.20 -10.58 11.79
N LEU A 56 11.57 -9.41 11.82
CA LEU A 56 11.95 -8.26 12.63
C LEU A 56 11.33 -8.31 14.05
N ASP A 57 10.11 -8.84 14.18
CA ASP A 57 9.40 -8.93 15.47
C ASP A 57 9.90 -10.08 16.39
N GLY A 58 10.95 -10.82 15.97
CA GLY A 58 11.56 -11.90 16.75
C GLY A 58 10.71 -13.17 16.75
N GLY A 59 11.14 -14.16 15.97
CA GLY A 59 10.40 -15.39 15.68
C GLY A 59 9.72 -16.03 16.90
N ARG A 60 8.41 -15.86 17.00
CA ARG A 60 7.51 -16.72 17.78
C ARG A 60 6.74 -17.60 16.79
N GLY A 61 7.46 -18.51 16.16
CA GLY A 61 6.90 -19.78 15.68
C GLY A 61 7.07 -20.84 16.76
#